data_AF-A0A380DZP6-F1
#
_entry.id   AF-A0A380DZP6-F1
#
_cell.length_a   1.000
_cell.length_b   1.000
_cell.length_c   1.000
_cell.angle_alpha   90.00
_cell.angle_beta   90.00
_cell.angle_gamma   90.00
#
_symmetry.space_group_name_H-M   'P 1'
#
loop_
_entity.id
_entity.type
_entity.pdbx_description
1 polymer ?
#
loop_
_entity_poly.entity_id
_entity_poly.type
_entity_poly.pdbx_seq_one_letter_code
_entity_poly.pdbx_strand_id
1 'polypeptide(L)'
;MNSSCKSRVFNIISIIMVSMLILSLGAFANNNKAKADSHSKQLEINVKSDKVPQKVKDLAQQQFAGYAKALDKQSNAKPGKFELGEAFKIYKFNGDEDNSYYYPVIKDGKIVYTLTLSPKNKDDLNKSKEDMNYSVKISNFIAKDLDQIKDKNSNITVLTDEKGFYFEEDGKVRLVKATPLPGNVKEKESAKTVSAKLKQELKNTVTPTKVEETKRYKKIKFNMKTH
;
A
#
# COMPACT_ATOMS: atom_id res chain seq x y z
N MET A 1 77.49 -1.04 -34.11
CA MET A 1 77.36 -1.98 -32.98
C MET A 1 76.77 -1.25 -31.78
N ASN A 2 75.99 -1.98 -30.99
CA ASN A 2 75.35 -1.63 -29.72
C ASN A 2 74.03 -0.83 -29.76
N SER A 3 73.04 -1.51 -30.32
CA SER A 3 71.78 -1.82 -29.61
C SER A 3 71.98 -2.12 -28.11
N SER A 4 71.17 -1.52 -27.24
CA SER A 4 70.60 -2.12 -26.01
C SER A 4 70.37 -1.06 -24.91
N CYS A 5 69.36 -0.21 -25.07
CA CYS A 5 68.74 0.46 -23.93
C CYS A 5 67.30 0.93 -24.22
N LYS A 6 66.55 0.20 -25.06
CA LYS A 6 65.13 0.49 -25.32
C LYS A 6 64.15 -0.57 -24.79
N SER A 7 64.66 -1.68 -24.25
CA SER A 7 63.83 -2.80 -23.79
C SER A 7 63.51 -2.78 -22.27
N ARG A 8 64.22 -1.98 -21.46
CA ARG A 8 64.01 -1.96 -19.99
C ARG A 8 63.05 -0.88 -19.47
N VAL A 9 62.69 0.11 -20.29
CA VAL A 9 61.77 1.20 -19.87
C VAL A 9 60.30 0.82 -20.09
N PHE A 10 60.00 -0.09 -21.02
CA PHE A 10 58.62 -0.51 -21.31
C PHE A 10 58.01 -1.47 -20.29
N ASN A 11 58.80 -2.12 -19.44
CA ASN A 11 58.27 -3.07 -18.43
C ASN A 11 57.97 -2.45 -17.06
N ILE A 12 58.41 -1.21 -16.79
CA ILE A 12 58.10 -0.54 -15.51
C ILE A 12 56.79 0.26 -15.60
N ILE A 13 56.44 0.76 -16.80
CA ILE A 13 55.21 1.53 -17.02
C ILE A 13 53.96 0.63 -17.00
N SER A 14 54.07 -0.64 -17.44
CA SER A 14 52.93 -1.58 -17.43
C SER A 14 52.54 -2.09 -16.03
N ILE A 15 53.40 -2.00 -15.01
CA ILE A 15 53.08 -2.46 -13.64
C ILE A 15 52.37 -1.36 -12.82
N ILE A 16 52.61 -0.09 -13.14
CA ILE A 16 51.99 1.05 -12.45
C ILE A 16 50.54 1.29 -12.93
N MET A 17 50.23 0.96 -14.19
CA MET A 17 48.85 1.08 -14.72
C MET A 17 47.89 -0.01 -14.19
N VAL A 18 48.39 -1.19 -13.81
CA VAL A 18 47.54 -2.27 -13.26
C VAL A 18 47.27 -2.10 -11.76
N SER A 19 48.12 -1.37 -11.05
CA SER A 19 47.97 -1.15 -9.59
C SER A 19 47.00 -0.01 -9.23
N MET A 20 46.66 0.90 -10.15
CA MET A 20 45.58 1.89 -9.92
C MET A 20 44.17 1.33 -10.15
N LEU A 21 44.02 0.14 -10.76
CA LEU A 21 42.71 -0.46 -11.02
C LEU A 21 42.17 -1.31 -9.85
N ILE A 22 42.98 -1.56 -8.83
CA ILE A 22 42.59 -2.42 -7.69
C ILE A 22 42.17 -1.60 -6.45
N LEU A 23 42.42 -0.29 -6.41
CA LEU A 23 41.96 0.58 -5.32
C LEU A 23 40.51 1.09 -5.48
N SER A 24 39.82 0.78 -6.59
CA SER A 24 38.39 1.13 -6.78
C SER A 24 37.41 -0.01 -6.45
N LEU A 25 37.90 -1.18 -6.03
CA LEU A 25 37.05 -2.33 -5.66
C LEU A 25 36.68 -2.39 -4.17
N GLY A 26 37.05 -1.37 -3.38
CA GLY A 26 36.84 -1.31 -1.93
C GLY A 26 35.63 -0.52 -1.45
N ALA A 27 34.62 -0.25 -2.28
CA ALA A 27 33.40 0.48 -1.86
C ALA A 27 32.09 -0.28 -2.11
N PHE A 28 32.15 -1.61 -2.23
CA PHE A 28 30.95 -2.46 -2.27
C PHE A 28 30.97 -3.49 -1.13
N ALA A 29 31.13 -3.00 0.09
CA ALA A 29 30.72 -3.74 1.27
C ALA A 29 30.03 -2.77 2.22
N ASN A 30 28.84 -3.18 2.65
CA ASN A 30 28.00 -2.52 3.63
C ASN A 30 27.10 -1.37 3.12
N ASN A 31 26.23 -1.68 2.15
CA ASN A 31 24.86 -1.17 2.24
C ASN A 31 24.15 -1.90 3.40
N ASN A 32 24.64 -1.68 4.62
CA ASN A 32 23.76 -1.67 5.77
C ASN A 32 22.68 -0.68 5.39
N LYS A 33 21.44 -1.16 5.42
CA LYS A 33 20.23 -0.39 5.17
C LYS A 33 20.28 0.92 5.96
N ALA A 34 20.87 1.96 5.37
CA ALA A 34 20.27 3.26 5.42
C ALA A 34 18.94 3.06 4.69
N LYS A 35 17.93 2.61 5.45
CA LYS A 35 16.57 3.03 5.16
C LYS A 35 16.71 4.54 5.06
N ALA A 36 16.76 5.05 3.82
CA ALA A 36 16.33 6.41 3.62
C ALA A 36 14.97 6.45 4.33
N ASP A 37 14.86 7.24 5.38
CA ASP A 37 13.59 7.76 5.86
C ASP A 37 12.99 8.55 4.69
N SER A 38 12.50 7.82 3.70
CA SER A 38 11.38 8.24 2.90
C SER A 38 10.19 8.14 3.82
N HIS A 39 10.15 8.98 4.86
CA HIS A 39 8.88 9.44 5.38
C HIS A 39 8.20 10.05 4.17
N SER A 40 7.33 9.24 3.58
CA SER A 40 6.39 9.66 2.57
C SER A 40 5.80 10.97 3.08
N LYS A 41 5.89 12.07 2.31
CA LYS A 41 5.19 13.32 2.65
C LYS A 41 3.65 13.17 2.56
N GLN A 42 3.15 11.94 2.57
CA GLN A 42 1.77 11.55 2.35
C GLN A 42 1.31 10.65 3.49
N LEU A 43 0.00 10.55 3.63
CA LEU A 43 -0.67 9.76 4.65
C LEU A 43 -0.19 8.31 4.63
N GLU A 44 0.00 7.75 5.81
CA GLU A 44 0.20 6.31 6.00
C GLU A 44 -0.92 5.74 6.88
N ILE A 45 -1.30 4.49 6.61
CA ILE A 45 -2.30 3.76 7.39
C ILE A 45 -1.61 2.61 8.11
N ASN A 46 -1.71 2.58 9.43
CA ASN A 46 -1.16 1.52 10.27
C ASN A 46 -1.91 0.21 10.02
N VAL A 47 -1.16 -0.86 9.76
CA VAL A 47 -1.68 -2.22 9.57
C VAL A 47 -0.80 -3.24 10.28
N LYS A 48 -1.38 -4.40 10.61
CA LYS A 48 -0.62 -5.53 11.16
C LYS A 48 0.37 -6.10 10.15
N SER A 49 -0.07 -6.21 8.90
CA SER A 49 0.70 -6.74 7.78
C SER A 49 0.23 -6.07 6.49
N ASP A 50 1.16 -5.72 5.61
CA ASP A 50 0.92 -5.21 4.25
C ASP A 50 0.63 -6.33 3.24
N LYS A 51 0.83 -7.59 3.64
CA LYS A 51 0.55 -8.76 2.80
C LYS A 51 -0.93 -8.89 2.47
N VAL A 52 -1.20 -9.04 1.18
CA VAL A 52 -2.53 -9.33 0.63
C VAL A 52 -2.46 -10.61 -0.22
N PRO A 53 -3.42 -11.55 -0.05
CA PRO A 53 -3.51 -12.74 -0.90
C PRO A 53 -3.48 -12.39 -2.39
N GLN A 54 -2.73 -13.16 -3.18
CA GLN A 54 -2.57 -12.88 -4.61
C GLN A 54 -3.91 -12.88 -5.34
N LYS A 55 -4.84 -13.76 -4.94
CA LYS A 55 -6.23 -13.82 -5.44
C LYS A 55 -6.98 -12.51 -5.24
N VAL A 56 -6.83 -11.86 -4.08
CA VAL A 56 -7.46 -10.56 -3.76
C VAL A 56 -6.88 -9.47 -4.63
N LYS A 57 -5.54 -9.41 -4.73
CA LYS A 57 -4.84 -8.43 -5.56
C LYS A 57 -5.25 -8.52 -7.03
N ASP A 58 -5.34 -9.74 -7.58
CA ASP A 58 -5.73 -9.95 -8.97
C ASP A 58 -7.19 -9.57 -9.22
N LEU A 59 -8.10 -9.91 -8.31
CA LEU A 59 -9.50 -9.50 -8.40
C LEU A 59 -9.66 -7.97 -8.35
N ALA A 60 -8.97 -7.31 -7.42
CA ALA A 60 -9.01 -5.85 -7.29
C ALA A 60 -8.52 -5.19 -8.60
N GLN A 61 -7.36 -5.61 -9.09
CA GLN A 61 -6.77 -5.04 -10.31
C GLN A 61 -7.62 -5.28 -11.57
N GLN A 62 -8.29 -6.43 -11.66
CA GLN A 62 -9.15 -6.76 -12.80
C GLN A 62 -10.45 -5.97 -12.80
N GLN A 63 -11.02 -5.69 -11.62
CA GLN A 63 -12.40 -5.20 -11.51
C GLN A 63 -12.50 -3.70 -11.22
N PHE A 64 -11.51 -3.06 -10.58
CA PHE A 64 -11.66 -1.70 -10.06
C PHE A 64 -12.12 -0.67 -11.10
N ALA A 65 -11.53 -0.66 -12.30
CA ALA A 65 -11.85 0.33 -13.33
C ALA A 65 -13.28 0.19 -13.87
N GLY A 66 -13.77 -1.05 -14.02
CA GLY A 66 -15.13 -1.32 -14.47
C GLY A 66 -16.16 -0.85 -13.44
N TYR A 67 -15.93 -1.18 -12.17
CA TYR A 67 -16.77 -0.75 -11.05
C TYR A 67 -16.76 0.78 -10.88
N ALA A 68 -15.58 1.42 -10.97
CA ALA A 68 -15.45 2.86 -10.85
C ALA A 68 -16.18 3.62 -11.98
N LYS A 69 -16.06 3.14 -13.23
CA LYS A 69 -16.79 3.70 -14.38
C LYS A 69 -18.31 3.54 -14.23
N ALA A 70 -18.77 2.40 -13.72
CA ALA A 70 -20.19 2.17 -13.50
C ALA A 70 -20.76 3.12 -12.43
N LEU A 71 -20.04 3.30 -11.31
CA LEU A 71 -20.46 4.19 -10.24
C LEU A 71 -20.39 5.68 -10.64
N ASP A 72 -19.41 6.07 -11.45
CA ASP A 72 -19.35 7.40 -12.07
C ASP A 72 -20.56 7.65 -12.98
N LYS A 73 -20.95 6.67 -13.79
CA LYS A 73 -22.14 6.78 -14.66
C LYS A 73 -23.41 6.96 -13.85
N GLN A 74 -23.55 6.24 -12.73
CA GLN A 74 -24.71 6.37 -11.84
C GLN A 74 -24.76 7.72 -11.13
N SER A 75 -23.61 8.32 -10.84
CA SER A 75 -23.51 9.62 -10.15
C SER A 75 -23.42 10.82 -11.10
N ASN A 76 -23.55 10.60 -12.42
CA ASN A 76 -23.35 11.62 -13.46
C ASN A 76 -21.99 12.36 -13.35
N ALA A 77 -20.95 11.64 -12.90
CA ALA A 77 -19.61 12.20 -12.77
C ALA A 77 -18.89 12.24 -14.12
N LYS A 78 -18.02 13.25 -14.31
CA LYS A 78 -17.16 13.37 -15.50
C LYS A 78 -16.22 12.17 -15.60
N PRO A 79 -15.86 11.67 -16.79
CA PRO A 79 -14.85 10.63 -16.91
C PRO A 79 -13.47 11.12 -16.41
N GLY A 80 -12.62 10.19 -15.98
CA GLY A 80 -11.26 10.48 -15.52
C GLY A 80 -10.37 9.23 -15.56
N LYS A 81 -9.07 9.39 -15.29
CA LYS A 81 -8.14 8.28 -15.22
C LYS A 81 -8.26 7.62 -13.85
N PHE A 82 -8.60 6.33 -13.82
CA PHE A 82 -8.65 5.55 -12.59
C PHE A 82 -7.34 4.84 -12.30
N GLU A 83 -6.93 4.88 -11.05
CA GLU A 83 -5.78 4.18 -10.48
C GLU A 83 -6.22 3.48 -9.19
N LEU A 84 -5.51 2.41 -8.83
CA LEU A 84 -5.80 1.62 -7.64
C LEU A 84 -4.68 1.87 -6.61
N GLY A 85 -5.05 2.40 -5.44
CA GLY A 85 -4.12 2.62 -4.33
C GLY A 85 -3.78 1.34 -3.58
N GLU A 86 -2.82 1.43 -2.66
CA GLU A 86 -2.41 0.30 -1.80
C GLU A 86 -3.52 -0.08 -0.82
N ALA A 87 -3.71 -1.39 -0.62
CA ALA A 87 -4.79 -1.90 0.23
C ALA A 87 -4.51 -1.63 1.71
N PHE A 88 -5.57 -1.31 2.46
CA PHE A 88 -5.52 -1.23 3.92
C PHE A 88 -6.52 -2.18 4.59
N LYS A 89 -6.39 -2.29 5.91
CA LYS A 89 -7.21 -3.10 6.81
C LYS A 89 -7.90 -2.24 7.86
N ILE A 90 -9.00 -2.76 8.39
CA ILE A 90 -9.77 -2.13 9.47
C ILE A 90 -9.71 -3.03 10.68
N TYR A 91 -9.67 -2.43 11.88
CA TYR A 91 -9.56 -3.15 13.13
C TYR A 91 -10.65 -2.75 14.12
N LYS A 92 -11.12 -3.69 14.93
CA LYS A 92 -11.86 -3.35 16.15
C LYS A 92 -10.89 -2.79 17.20
N PHE A 93 -11.41 -2.01 18.14
CA PHE A 93 -10.62 -1.44 19.24
C PHE A 93 -9.88 -2.49 20.10
N ASN A 94 -10.42 -3.72 20.19
CA ASN A 94 -9.79 -4.84 20.90
C ASN A 94 -8.62 -5.49 20.14
N GLY A 95 -8.46 -5.19 18.86
CA GLY A 95 -7.43 -5.72 17.97
C GLY A 95 -7.92 -6.73 16.95
N ASP A 96 -9.20 -7.12 16.92
CA ASP A 96 -9.69 -8.03 15.88
C ASP A 96 -9.62 -7.35 14.50
N GLU A 97 -9.08 -8.06 13.50
CA GLU A 97 -8.96 -7.56 12.13
C GLU A 97 -10.22 -7.87 11.32
N ASP A 98 -10.69 -6.93 10.50
CA ASP A 98 -11.75 -7.16 9.53
C ASP A 98 -11.30 -8.18 8.45
N ASN A 99 -12.21 -9.06 8.06
CA ASN A 99 -11.95 -10.09 7.05
C ASN A 99 -11.89 -9.55 5.61
N SER A 100 -12.11 -8.26 5.41
CA SER A 100 -12.15 -7.58 4.11
C SER A 100 -10.85 -6.84 3.80
N TYR A 101 -10.64 -6.49 2.53
CA TYR A 101 -9.56 -5.63 2.05
C TYR A 101 -10.14 -4.40 1.39
N TYR A 102 -9.55 -3.24 1.67
CA TYR A 102 -10.06 -1.95 1.21
C TYR A 102 -9.00 -1.28 0.34
N TYR A 103 -9.34 -1.06 -0.93
CA TYR A 103 -8.48 -0.40 -1.90
C TYR A 103 -9.01 0.99 -2.20
N PRO A 104 -8.24 2.06 -1.95
CA PRO A 104 -8.56 3.39 -2.44
C PRO A 104 -8.62 3.39 -3.97
N VAL A 105 -9.70 3.93 -4.53
CA VAL A 105 -9.82 4.16 -5.97
C VAL A 105 -9.56 5.63 -6.22
N ILE A 106 -8.47 5.89 -6.94
CA ILE A 106 -7.97 7.21 -7.23
C ILE A 106 -8.45 7.60 -8.62
N LYS A 107 -8.97 8.81 -8.76
CA LYS A 107 -9.36 9.42 -10.02
C LYS A 107 -8.71 10.77 -10.14
N ASP A 108 -7.84 10.92 -11.14
CA ASP A 108 -7.10 12.16 -11.41
C ASP A 108 -6.39 12.69 -10.14
N GLY A 109 -5.75 11.79 -9.40
CA GLY A 109 -5.03 12.10 -8.15
C GLY A 109 -5.90 12.27 -6.90
N LYS A 110 -7.23 12.14 -6.99
CA LYS A 110 -8.15 12.23 -5.83
C LYS A 110 -8.72 10.87 -5.45
N ILE A 111 -8.81 10.57 -4.17
CA ILE A 111 -9.47 9.35 -3.68
C ILE A 111 -10.98 9.59 -3.77
N VAL A 112 -11.66 8.90 -4.69
CA VAL A 112 -13.09 9.13 -4.97
C VAL A 112 -13.98 7.99 -4.48
N TYR A 113 -13.46 6.76 -4.47
CA TYR A 113 -14.18 5.58 -4.00
C TYR A 113 -13.25 4.66 -3.21
N THR A 114 -13.87 3.67 -2.58
CA THR A 114 -13.19 2.54 -1.95
C THR A 114 -13.75 1.25 -2.53
N LEU A 115 -12.86 0.43 -3.09
CA LEU A 115 -13.17 -0.92 -3.55
C LEU A 115 -12.94 -1.89 -2.38
N THR A 116 -13.99 -2.59 -1.98
CA THR A 116 -13.98 -3.55 -0.87
C THR A 116 -14.03 -4.97 -1.41
N LEU A 117 -13.09 -5.82 -0.98
CA LEU A 117 -13.13 -7.25 -1.20
C LEU A 117 -13.42 -7.97 0.11
N SER A 118 -14.57 -8.63 0.18
CA SER A 118 -15.06 -9.29 1.40
C SER A 118 -15.40 -10.75 1.11
N PRO A 119 -15.39 -11.64 2.12
CA PRO A 119 -15.89 -13.02 1.99
C PRO A 119 -17.25 -13.01 1.27
N LYS A 120 -17.37 -13.80 0.21
CA LYS A 120 -18.52 -13.75 -0.70
C LYS A 120 -19.80 -14.26 -0.03
N ASN A 121 -19.69 -15.38 0.68
CA ASN A 121 -20.80 -16.07 1.33
C ASN A 121 -20.47 -16.43 2.78
N LYS A 122 -21.47 -16.90 3.54
CA LYS A 122 -21.28 -17.37 4.94
C LYS A 122 -20.23 -18.48 5.05
N ASP A 123 -20.22 -19.42 4.10
CA ASP A 123 -19.25 -20.54 4.10
C ASP A 123 -17.80 -20.07 3.93
N ASP A 124 -17.59 -18.91 3.32
CA ASP A 124 -16.26 -18.33 3.12
C ASP A 124 -15.70 -17.71 4.41
N LEU A 125 -16.53 -17.44 5.42
CA LEU A 125 -16.08 -16.95 6.73
C LEU A 125 -15.31 -18.00 7.53
N ASN A 126 -15.50 -19.29 7.21
CA ASN A 126 -14.84 -20.40 7.88
C ASN A 126 -13.57 -20.86 7.16
N LYS A 127 -13.24 -20.25 6.01
CA LYS A 127 -12.06 -20.59 5.20
C LYS A 127 -10.90 -19.66 5.52
N SER A 128 -9.69 -20.11 5.17
CA SER A 128 -8.51 -19.26 5.22
C SER A 128 -8.64 -18.07 4.24
N LYS A 129 -7.87 -17.00 4.47
CA LYS A 129 -7.80 -15.83 3.56
C LYS A 129 -7.31 -16.20 2.16
N GLU A 130 -6.60 -17.31 1.98
CA GLU A 130 -6.13 -17.76 0.67
C GLU A 130 -7.21 -18.57 -0.07
N ASP A 131 -8.03 -19.34 0.65
CA ASP A 131 -8.99 -20.28 0.06
C ASP A 131 -10.39 -19.67 -0.15
N MET A 132 -10.74 -18.64 0.63
CA MET A 132 -12.07 -18.04 0.55
C MET A 132 -12.34 -17.38 -0.81
N ASN A 133 -13.62 -17.35 -1.20
CA ASN A 133 -14.05 -16.55 -2.33
C ASN A 133 -14.38 -15.13 -1.89
N TYR A 134 -14.06 -14.18 -2.76
CA TYR A 134 -14.26 -12.75 -2.49
C TYR A 134 -15.35 -12.19 -3.39
N SER A 135 -16.24 -11.41 -2.79
CA SER A 135 -17.11 -10.47 -3.50
C SER A 135 -16.35 -9.16 -3.71
N VAL A 136 -16.72 -8.41 -4.74
CA VAL A 136 -16.16 -7.08 -5.04
C VAL A 136 -17.29 -6.07 -4.95
N LYS A 137 -17.10 -5.03 -4.14
CA LYS A 137 -18.04 -3.91 -3.99
C LYS A 137 -17.30 -2.60 -4.13
N ILE A 138 -17.91 -1.61 -4.77
CA ILE A 138 -17.40 -0.23 -4.79
C ILE A 138 -18.41 0.70 -4.13
N SER A 139 -17.91 1.68 -3.38
CA SER A 139 -18.74 2.75 -2.81
C SER A 139 -17.87 3.95 -2.45
N ASN A 140 -18.47 5.05 -2.00
CA ASN A 140 -17.75 6.20 -1.46
C ASN A 140 -17.31 6.02 0.01
N PHE A 141 -17.28 4.79 0.52
CA PHE A 141 -16.92 4.47 1.91
C PHE A 141 -15.59 5.13 2.31
N ILE A 142 -15.66 6.09 3.25
CA ILE A 142 -14.56 6.93 3.80
C ILE A 142 -13.62 7.57 2.77
N ALA A 143 -13.98 7.57 1.48
CA ALA A 143 -13.10 8.02 0.40
C ALA A 143 -12.80 9.52 0.51
N LYS A 144 -13.83 10.33 0.80
CA LYS A 144 -13.70 11.77 1.02
C LYS A 144 -12.81 12.08 2.22
N ASP A 145 -12.99 11.34 3.30
CA ASP A 145 -12.24 11.52 4.54
C ASP A 145 -10.76 11.19 4.34
N LEU A 146 -10.44 10.13 3.57
CA LEU A 146 -9.07 9.83 3.16
C LEU A 146 -8.50 10.90 2.21
N ASP A 147 -9.26 11.35 1.21
CA ASP A 147 -8.80 12.35 0.24
C ASP A 147 -8.40 13.67 0.91
N GLN A 148 -9.12 14.08 1.96
CA GLN A 148 -8.85 15.32 2.71
C GLN A 148 -7.51 15.33 3.44
N ILE A 149 -6.99 14.16 3.81
CA ILE A 149 -5.75 14.03 4.59
C ILE A 149 -4.66 13.25 3.85
N LYS A 150 -4.88 12.87 2.58
CA LYS A 150 -3.95 12.01 1.83
C LYS A 150 -2.54 12.58 1.69
N ASP A 151 -2.39 13.90 1.67
CA ASP A 151 -1.11 14.61 1.54
C ASP A 151 -0.55 15.07 2.90
N LYS A 152 -1.18 14.65 4.00
CA LYS A 152 -0.70 14.94 5.37
C LYS A 152 0.39 13.93 5.72
N ASN A 153 1.53 14.42 6.20
CA ASN A 153 2.61 13.58 6.72
C ASN A 153 2.25 13.09 8.15
N SER A 154 1.30 12.17 8.24
CA SER A 154 0.87 11.54 9.49
C SER A 154 0.41 10.11 9.25
N ASN A 155 0.25 9.37 10.35
CA ASN A 155 -0.20 7.99 10.33
C ASN A 155 -1.57 7.91 10.99
N ILE A 156 -2.47 7.14 10.38
CA ILE A 156 -3.78 6.84 10.98
C ILE A 156 -4.00 5.35 11.16
N THR A 157 -4.85 4.99 12.11
CA THR A 157 -5.41 3.64 12.22
C THR A 157 -6.91 3.69 11.88
N VAL A 158 -7.37 2.88 10.93
CA VAL A 158 -8.80 2.78 10.63
C VAL A 158 -9.46 1.76 11.56
N LEU A 159 -10.39 2.24 12.37
CA LEU A 159 -11.03 1.47 13.43
C LEU A 159 -12.52 1.31 13.19
N THR A 160 -13.12 0.29 13.80
CA THR A 160 -14.57 0.06 13.72
C THR A 160 -15.12 -0.49 15.04
N ASP A 161 -16.40 -0.20 15.28
CA ASP A 161 -17.24 -0.87 16.26
C ASP A 161 -18.70 -0.87 15.80
N GLU A 162 -19.61 -1.26 16.69
CA GLU A 162 -21.03 -1.32 16.41
C GLU A 162 -21.62 0.00 15.92
N LYS A 163 -21.10 1.16 16.37
CA LYS A 163 -21.65 2.48 16.03
C LYS A 163 -21.06 3.06 14.74
N GLY A 164 -19.91 2.56 14.26
CA GLY A 164 -19.35 3.04 13.01
C GLY A 164 -17.88 2.80 12.81
N PHE A 165 -17.28 3.69 12.02
CA PHE A 165 -15.88 3.69 11.62
C PHE A 165 -15.19 4.97 12.08
N TYR A 166 -13.95 4.85 12.51
CA TYR A 166 -13.18 5.91 13.14
C TYR A 166 -11.78 5.96 12.55
N PHE A 167 -11.16 7.13 12.62
CA PHE A 167 -9.72 7.27 12.47
C PHE A 167 -9.12 7.56 13.84
N GLU A 168 -8.09 6.81 14.18
CA GLU A 168 -7.18 7.19 15.25
C GLU A 168 -5.95 7.86 14.65
N GLU A 169 -5.61 9.04 15.16
CA GLU A 169 -4.46 9.84 14.75
C GLU A 169 -3.87 10.49 16.00
N ASP A 170 -2.57 10.30 16.25
CA ASP A 170 -1.85 10.83 17.41
C ASP A 170 -2.56 10.55 18.76
N GLY A 171 -3.11 9.33 18.92
CA GLY A 171 -3.83 8.92 20.13
C GLY A 171 -5.25 9.48 20.25
N LYS A 172 -5.71 10.31 19.30
CA LYS A 172 -7.08 10.86 19.27
C LYS A 172 -7.93 10.05 18.30
N VAL A 173 -9.09 9.60 18.78
CA VAL A 173 -10.06 8.85 17.98
C VAL A 173 -11.18 9.78 17.54
N ARG A 174 -11.45 9.86 16.23
CA ARG A 174 -12.57 10.60 15.64
C ARG A 174 -13.48 9.70 14.82
N LEU A 175 -14.79 9.88 14.96
CA LEU A 175 -15.78 9.20 14.12
C LEU A 175 -15.73 9.75 12.70
N VAL A 176 -15.71 8.84 11.72
CA VAL A 176 -15.64 9.17 10.28
C VAL A 176 -16.92 8.75 9.57
N LYS A 177 -17.51 7.62 9.96
CA LYS A 177 -18.78 7.16 9.40
C LYS A 177 -19.62 6.44 10.45
N ALA A 178 -20.79 6.99 10.76
CA ALA A 178 -21.76 6.31 11.62
C ALA A 178 -22.49 5.17 10.87
N THR A 179 -22.82 4.10 11.60
CA THR A 179 -23.63 2.97 11.16
C THR A 179 -24.77 2.72 12.16
N PRO A 180 -25.78 3.61 12.22
CA PRO A 180 -26.92 3.42 13.11
C PRO A 180 -27.68 2.16 12.70
N LEU A 181 -27.88 1.25 13.65
CA LEU A 181 -28.69 0.05 13.53
C LEU A 181 -29.77 0.08 14.61
N PRO A 182 -30.97 -0.48 14.37
CA PRO A 182 -32.06 -0.46 15.35
C PRO A 182 -31.66 -0.96 16.75
N GLY A 183 -30.71 -1.90 16.84
CA GLY A 183 -30.18 -2.43 18.11
C GLY A 183 -29.15 -1.54 18.81
N ASN A 184 -28.27 -0.84 18.07
CA ASN A 184 -27.12 -0.14 18.68
C ASN A 184 -27.39 1.33 19.07
N VAL A 185 -28.49 1.93 18.59
CA VAL A 185 -28.81 3.35 18.83
C VAL A 185 -29.14 3.62 20.30
N LYS A 186 -29.66 2.61 21.01
CA LYS A 186 -30.05 2.70 22.42
C LYS A 186 -29.00 2.11 23.37
N GLU A 187 -27.96 1.47 22.85
CA GLU A 187 -26.95 0.79 23.64
C GLU A 187 -25.82 1.74 24.07
N LYS A 188 -25.25 1.47 25.26
CA LYS A 188 -24.14 2.24 25.79
C LYS A 188 -22.94 2.12 24.86
N GLU A 189 -22.31 3.26 24.59
CA GLU A 189 -21.13 3.30 23.75
C GLU A 189 -19.97 2.56 24.41
N SER A 190 -19.40 1.58 23.71
CA SER A 190 -18.16 0.95 24.12
C SER A 190 -17.01 1.97 24.14
N ALA A 191 -16.08 1.77 25.08
CA ALA A 191 -14.94 2.66 25.24
C ALA A 191 -14.09 2.72 23.96
N LYS A 192 -13.81 3.93 23.46
CA LYS A 192 -12.99 4.19 22.27
C LYS A 192 -11.49 4.15 22.58
N THR A 193 -11.07 3.22 23.41
CA THR A 193 -9.66 3.05 23.78
C THR A 193 -9.03 2.00 22.90
N VAL A 194 -8.05 2.40 22.09
CA VAL A 194 -7.26 1.47 21.29
C VAL A 194 -6.44 0.57 22.21
N SER A 195 -6.68 -0.75 22.16
CA SER A 195 -6.02 -1.70 23.05
C SER A 195 -4.50 -1.70 22.87
N ALA A 196 -3.76 -1.95 23.95
CA ALA A 196 -2.30 -2.11 23.88
C ALA A 196 -1.91 -3.26 22.94
N LYS A 197 -2.72 -4.33 22.91
CA LYS A 197 -2.55 -5.46 21.98
C LYS A 197 -2.57 -4.98 20.52
N LEU A 198 -3.58 -4.19 20.13
CA LEU A 198 -3.65 -3.69 18.76
C LEU A 198 -2.42 -2.83 18.43
N LYS A 199 -2.04 -1.91 19.32
CA LYS A 199 -0.84 -1.07 19.12
C LYS A 199 0.43 -1.88 18.93
N GLN A 200 0.59 -3.00 19.64
CA GLN A 200 1.76 -3.89 19.48
C GLN A 200 1.73 -4.70 18.18
N GLU A 201 0.55 -4.98 17.64
CA GLU A 201 0.39 -5.74 16.40
C GLU A 201 0.53 -4.88 15.14
N LEU A 202 0.22 -3.57 15.22
CA LEU A 202 0.38 -2.59 14.13
C LEU A 202 1.86 -2.25 13.90
N LYS A 203 2.55 -3.11 13.15
CA LYS A 203 3.99 -2.99 12.89
C LYS A 203 4.35 -2.48 11.50
N ASN A 204 3.37 -2.32 10.62
CA ASN A 204 3.56 -1.92 9.24
C ASN A 204 2.65 -0.74 8.89
N THR A 205 2.98 -0.07 7.79
CA THR A 205 2.16 0.99 7.22
C THR A 205 1.96 0.76 5.72
N VAL A 206 0.85 1.27 5.21
CA VAL A 206 0.52 1.29 3.77
C VAL A 206 0.12 2.71 3.37
N THR A 207 0.42 3.10 2.14
CA THR A 207 0.16 4.45 1.64
C THR A 207 -1.03 4.41 0.67
N PRO A 208 -2.20 4.97 1.03
CA PRO A 208 -3.41 4.85 0.21
C PRO A 208 -3.30 5.49 -1.18
N THR A 209 -2.37 6.42 -1.37
CA THR A 209 -2.06 7.07 -2.65
C THR A 209 -1.01 6.34 -3.48
N LYS A 210 -0.31 5.36 -2.92
CA LYS A 210 0.69 4.58 -3.64
C LYS A 210 -0.01 3.65 -4.63
N VAL A 211 0.19 3.93 -5.92
CA VAL A 211 -0.47 3.20 -7.00
C VAL A 211 0.08 1.79 -7.10
N GLU A 212 -0.80 0.79 -7.04
CA GLU A 212 -0.44 -0.59 -7.31
C GLU A 212 -0.13 -0.78 -8.80
N GLU A 213 1.13 -1.13 -9.10
CA GLU A 213 1.53 -1.43 -10.46
C GLU A 213 0.84 -2.70 -10.97
N THR A 214 0.12 -2.56 -12.08
CA THR A 214 -0.48 -3.69 -12.79
C THR A 214 0.64 -4.58 -13.35
N LYS A 215 0.71 -5.85 -12.94
CA LYS A 215 1.66 -6.83 -13.53
C LYS A 215 1.54 -6.94 -15.06
N ARG A 216 0.39 -6.57 -15.65
CA ARG A 216 0.20 -6.52 -17.12
C ARG A 216 1.13 -5.52 -17.83
N TYR A 217 1.55 -4.43 -17.20
CA TYR A 217 2.44 -3.45 -17.83
C TYR A 217 3.93 -3.83 -17.76
N LYS A 218 4.36 -4.68 -16.81
CA LYS A 218 5.74 -5.16 -16.76
C LYS A 218 6.12 -6.06 -17.94
N LYS A 219 5.16 -6.83 -18.47
CA LYS A 219 5.42 -7.71 -19.64
C LYS A 219 5.59 -6.92 -20.95
N ILE A 220 4.99 -5.74 -21.07
CA ILE A 220 5.08 -4.91 -22.28
C ILE A 220 6.40 -4.11 -22.32
N LYS A 221 6.88 -3.58 -21.18
CA LYS A 221 8.16 -2.84 -21.14
C LYS A 221 9.39 -3.71 -21.43
N PHE A 222 9.33 -5.02 -21.18
CA PHE A 222 10.44 -5.92 -21.49
C PHE A 222 10.55 -6.28 -22.98
N ASN A 223 9.45 -6.21 -23.74
CA ASN A 223 9.45 -6.51 -25.18
C ASN A 223 9.74 -5.30 -26.09
N MET A 224 9.84 -4.09 -25.54
CA MET A 224 10.13 -2.87 -26.32
C MET A 224 11.62 -2.46 -26.32
N LYS A 225 12.52 -3.30 -25.78
CA LYS A 225 13.97 -3.03 -25.72
C LYS A 225 14.83 -3.88 -26.66
N THR A 226 14.22 -4.56 -27.63
CA THR A 226 14.95 -5.32 -28.65
C THR A 226 14.38 -5.03 -30.03
N HIS A 227 14.80 -3.91 -30.61
CA HIS A 227 14.97 -3.72 -32.06
C HIS A 227 16.11 -2.73 -32.28
#